data_AF-A0AAU9J897-F1
#
_entry.id   AF-A0AAU9J897-F1
#
_cell.length_a   1.000
_cell.length_b   1.000
_cell.length_c   1.000
_cell.angle_alpha   90.00
_cell.angle_beta   90.00
_cell.angle_gamma   90.00
#
_symmetry.space_group_name_H-M   'P 1'
#
loop_
_entity.id
_entity.type
_entity.pdbx_description
1 polymer ?
#
loop_
_entity_poly.entity_id
_entity_poly.type
_entity_poly.pdbx_seq_one_letter_code
_entity_poly.pdbx_strand_id
1 'polypeptide(L)'
;MELEGLVPKAFLIIAGISILCCLARPDFNLPLFVFAWLIWSEADKSQRIRVFYLMIITFIVDFIWLCYWGSVWNNEIDSGNWESGVHHFVFALCVINFIIKLAAIVLAGLTEKENFKENLPSVFSRVLG
;
A
#
# COMPACT_ATOMS: atom_id res chain seq x y z
N MET A 1 5.40 21.82 3.25
CA MET A 1 6.64 21.82 2.43
C MET A 1 7.47 20.55 2.65
N GLU A 2 7.86 20.16 3.87
CA GLU A 2 8.63 18.91 4.06
C GLU A 2 7.83 17.62 3.84
N LEU A 3 6.56 17.59 4.25
CA LEU A 3 5.67 16.42 4.10
C LEU A 3 5.38 16.04 2.64
N GLU A 4 5.23 17.04 1.75
CA GLU A 4 4.93 16.82 0.33
C GLU A 4 6.06 16.10 -0.41
N GLY A 5 7.32 16.32 -0.02
CA GLY A 5 8.47 15.62 -0.58
C GLY A 5 8.68 14.22 0.00
N LEU A 6 8.01 13.89 1.11
CA LEU A 6 8.17 12.61 1.83
C LEU A 6 7.22 11.53 1.29
N VAL A 7 6.02 11.92 0.85
CA VAL A 7 5.03 11.03 0.23
C VAL A 7 5.58 10.27 -0.99
N PRO A 8 6.14 10.93 -2.03
CA PRO A 8 6.66 10.21 -3.21
C PRO A 8 7.86 9.31 -2.86
N LYS A 9 8.67 9.66 -1.87
CA LYS A 9 9.76 8.80 -1.37
C LYS A 9 9.20 7.54 -0.71
N ALA A 10 8.15 7.66 0.10
CA ALA A 10 7.48 6.52 0.71
C ALA A 10 6.92 5.57 -0.36
N PHE A 11 6.35 6.10 -1.45
CA PHE A 11 5.87 5.27 -2.56
C PHE A 11 6.99 4.48 -3.24
N LEU A 12 8.16 5.09 -3.47
CA LEU A 12 9.31 4.39 -4.03
C LEU A 12 9.85 3.29 -3.10
N ILE A 13 9.85 3.54 -1.79
CA ILE A 13 10.25 2.53 -0.79
C ILE A 13 9.30 1.32 -0.85
N ILE A 14 7.99 1.58 -0.88
CA ILE A 14 6.96 0.53 -0.99
C ILE A 14 7.13 -0.25 -2.31
N ALA A 15 7.33 0.43 -3.43
CA ALA A 15 7.58 -0.22 -4.71
C ALA A 15 8.84 -1.10 -4.66
N GLY A 16 9.92 -0.61 -4.05
CA GLY A 16 11.17 -1.35 -3.89
C GLY A 16 11.02 -2.62 -3.05
N ILE A 17 10.31 -2.55 -1.93
CA ILE A 17 10.01 -3.73 -1.10
C ILE A 17 9.11 -4.71 -1.87
N SER A 18 8.14 -4.19 -2.62
CA SER A 18 7.22 -5.00 -3.42
C SER A 18 7.93 -5.83 -4.49
N ILE A 19 9.10 -5.38 -5.02
CA ILE A 19 9.95 -6.19 -5.92
C ILE A 19 10.39 -7.48 -5.23
N LEU A 20 10.78 -7.41 -3.96
CA LEU A 20 11.23 -8.57 -3.20
C LEU A 20 10.05 -9.46 -2.79
N CYS A 21 8.89 -8.87 -2.53
CA CYS A 21 7.66 -9.63 -2.27
C CYS A 21 7.22 -10.47 -3.50
N CYS A 22 7.57 -10.04 -4.71
CA CYS A 22 7.30 -10.78 -5.95
C CYS A 22 7.93 -12.17 -6.03
N LEU A 23 8.89 -12.50 -5.14
CA LEU A 23 9.54 -13.82 -5.13
C LEU A 23 8.59 -14.97 -4.78
N ALA A 24 7.56 -14.73 -3.97
CA ALA A 24 6.61 -15.76 -3.54
C ALA A 24 5.13 -15.35 -3.69
N ARG A 25 4.86 -14.13 -4.19
CA ARG A 25 3.50 -13.60 -4.37
C ARG A 25 3.45 -12.68 -5.59
N PRO A 26 2.43 -12.77 -6.46
CA PRO A 26 2.18 -11.71 -7.43
C PRO A 26 1.76 -10.42 -6.70
N ASP A 27 2.68 -9.45 -6.56
CA ASP A 27 2.44 -8.23 -5.80
C ASP A 27 1.98 -7.07 -6.72
N PHE A 28 0.69 -6.71 -6.60
CA PHE A 28 0.11 -5.58 -7.31
C PHE A 28 0.53 -4.21 -6.74
N ASN A 29 1.18 -4.17 -5.57
CA ASN A 29 1.68 -2.93 -4.98
C ASN A 29 2.80 -2.31 -5.81
N LEU A 30 3.61 -3.13 -6.48
CA LEU A 30 4.69 -2.63 -7.33
C LEU A 30 4.18 -1.67 -8.43
N PRO A 31 3.30 -2.10 -9.36
CA PRO A 31 2.82 -1.19 -10.40
C PRO A 31 1.96 -0.05 -9.81
N LEU A 32 1.22 -0.31 -8.73
CA LEU A 32 0.40 0.71 -8.08
C LEU A 32 1.24 1.85 -7.49
N PHE A 33 2.30 1.55 -6.75
CA PHE A 33 3.09 2.56 -6.06
C PHE A 33 4.07 3.29 -6.99
N VAL A 34 4.50 2.63 -8.08
CA VAL A 34 5.18 3.33 -9.19
C VAL A 34 4.23 4.33 -9.85
N PHE A 35 2.98 3.92 -10.12
CA PHE A 35 1.97 4.82 -10.69
C PHE A 35 1.60 5.97 -9.74
N ALA A 36 1.48 5.67 -8.44
CA ALA A 36 1.24 6.67 -7.41
C ALA A 36 2.38 7.70 -7.35
N TRP A 37 3.64 7.26 -7.46
CA TRP A 37 4.81 8.14 -7.51
C TRP A 37 4.79 9.09 -8.72
N LEU A 38 4.45 8.59 -9.91
CA LEU A 38 4.33 9.41 -11.12
C LEU A 38 3.23 10.47 -10.98
N ILE A 39 2.04 10.08 -10.52
CA ILE A 39 0.91 10.99 -10.31
C ILE A 39 1.23 12.05 -9.25
N TRP A 40 1.91 11.65 -8.17
CA TRP A 40 2.26 12.61 -7.12
C TRP A 40 3.30 13.63 -7.56
N SER A 41 4.12 13.28 -8.56
CA SER A 41 5.18 14.15 -9.09
C SER A 41 4.69 15.09 -10.19
N GLU A 42 3.78 14.64 -11.06
CA GLU A 42 3.43 15.37 -12.29
C GLU A 42 1.95 15.73 -12.45
N ALA A 43 1.03 15.08 -11.72
CA ALA A 43 -0.39 15.17 -12.03
C ALA A 43 -1.18 16.13 -11.13
N ASP A 44 -2.31 16.59 -11.68
CA ASP A 44 -3.30 17.43 -10.99
C ASP A 44 -3.83 16.78 -9.71
N LYS A 45 -4.14 17.64 -8.74
CA LYS A 45 -4.71 17.28 -7.42
C LYS A 45 -5.93 16.35 -7.52
N SER A 46 -6.74 16.48 -8.57
CA SER A 46 -7.93 15.64 -8.80
C SER A 46 -7.60 14.17 -9.12
N GLN A 47 -6.43 13.87 -9.69
CA GLN A 47 -6.02 12.49 -9.96
C GLN A 47 -5.45 11.80 -8.73
N ARG A 48 -4.80 12.57 -7.84
CA ARG A 48 -4.24 12.09 -6.57
C ARG A 48 -5.30 11.45 -5.68
N ILE A 49 -6.52 11.98 -5.70
CA ILE A 49 -7.62 11.42 -4.90
C ILE A 49 -8.02 10.01 -5.35
N ARG A 50 -7.98 9.74 -6.66
CA ARG A 50 -8.30 8.42 -7.22
C ARG A 50 -7.23 7.40 -6.82
N VAL A 51 -5.97 7.79 -6.92
CA VAL A 51 -4.84 6.98 -6.44
C VAL A 51 -4.96 6.70 -4.95
N PHE A 52 -5.35 7.70 -4.16
CA PHE A 52 -5.55 7.52 -2.73
C PHE A 52 -6.61 6.48 -2.39
N TYR A 53 -7.78 6.51 -3.05
CA TYR A 53 -8.78 5.48 -2.87
C TYR A 53 -8.27 4.09 -3.27
N LEU A 54 -7.51 3.99 -4.37
CA LEU A 54 -6.87 2.73 -4.77
C LEU A 54 -5.86 2.24 -3.72
N MET A 55 -5.09 3.13 -3.09
CA MET A 55 -4.18 2.77 -2.00
C MET A 55 -4.93 2.20 -0.79
N ILE A 56 -6.07 2.79 -0.40
CA ILE A 56 -6.90 2.27 0.70
C ILE A 56 -7.48 0.90 0.35
N ILE A 57 -8.07 0.74 -0.84
CA ILE A 57 -8.67 -0.53 -1.26
C ILE A 57 -7.62 -1.64 -1.25
N THR A 58 -6.46 -1.39 -1.87
CA THR A 58 -5.38 -2.37 -1.92
C THR A 58 -4.74 -2.62 -0.55
N PHE A 59 -4.77 -1.67 0.38
CA PHE A 59 -4.36 -1.89 1.77
C PHE A 59 -5.26 -2.93 2.45
N ILE A 60 -6.57 -2.87 2.23
CA ILE A 60 -7.52 -3.86 2.76
C ILE A 60 -7.23 -5.24 2.14
N VAL A 61 -6.98 -5.29 0.82
CA VAL A 61 -6.62 -6.55 0.14
C VAL A 61 -5.34 -7.15 0.72
N ASP A 62 -4.31 -6.32 0.99
CA ASP A 62 -3.07 -6.78 1.63
C ASP A 62 -3.31 -7.29 3.06
N PHE A 63 -4.19 -6.65 3.82
CA PHE A 63 -4.56 -7.12 5.16
C PHE A 63 -5.20 -8.51 5.11
N ILE A 64 -6.17 -8.72 4.20
CA ILE A 64 -6.82 -10.02 4.01
C ILE A 64 -5.78 -11.08 3.60
N TRP A 65 -4.87 -10.73 2.69
CA TRP A 65 -3.81 -11.62 2.23
C TRP A 65 -2.87 -12.01 3.39
N LEU A 66 -2.44 -11.06 4.22
CA LEU A 66 -1.59 -11.30 5.38
C LEU A 66 -2.26 -12.21 6.42
N CYS A 67 -3.56 -12.02 6.70
CA CYS A 67 -4.29 -12.88 7.63
C CYS A 67 -4.42 -14.31 7.09
N TYR A 68 -4.74 -14.47 5.81
CA TYR A 68 -4.90 -15.79 5.20
C TYR A 68 -3.56 -16.54 5.12
N TRP A 69 -2.55 -15.94 4.49
CA TRP A 69 -1.25 -16.60 4.28
C TRP A 69 -0.42 -16.69 5.54
N GLY A 70 -0.59 -15.76 6.48
CA GLY A 70 0.03 -15.86 7.80
C GLY A 70 -0.41 -17.11 8.55
N SER A 71 -1.68 -17.52 8.42
CA SER A 71 -2.13 -18.79 9.00
C SER A 71 -1.63 -20.00 8.21
N VAL A 72 -1.60 -19.94 6.89
CA VAL A 72 -1.21 -21.07 6.03
C VAL A 72 0.28 -21.39 6.18
N TRP A 73 1.15 -20.40 5.99
CA TRP A 73 2.60 -20.61 6.02
C TRP A 73 3.16 -20.85 7.43
N ASN A 74 2.46 -20.43 8.48
CA ASN A 74 2.86 -20.76 9.85
C ASN A 74 2.71 -22.27 10.15
N ASN A 75 1.86 -22.99 9.41
CA ASN A 75 1.74 -24.44 9.53
C ASN A 75 2.81 -25.20 8.71
N GLU A 76 3.60 -24.52 7.87
CA GLU A 76 4.66 -25.12 7.04
C GLU A 76 6.05 -25.05 7.66
N ILE A 77 6.19 -24.42 8.84
CA ILE A 77 7.46 -24.19 9.55
C ILE A 77 8.26 -25.49 9.74
N ASP A 78 7.58 -26.61 9.94
CA ASP A 78 8.23 -27.90 10.25
C ASP A 78 8.66 -28.70 9.00
N SER A 79 8.40 -28.17 7.79
CA SER A 79 8.69 -28.91 6.54
C SER A 79 10.18 -28.97 6.18
N GLY A 80 11.04 -28.15 6.80
CA GLY A 80 12.50 -28.16 6.59
C GLY A 80 12.96 -27.81 5.17
N ASN A 81 12.03 -27.44 4.28
CA ASN A 81 12.32 -27.15 2.88
C ASN A 81 12.83 -25.73 2.71
N TRP A 82 13.79 -25.53 1.80
CA TRP A 82 14.32 -24.20 1.44
C TRP A 82 13.22 -23.21 1.01
N GLU A 83 12.13 -23.74 0.45
CA GLU A 83 10.91 -23.01 0.07
C GLU A 83 10.23 -22.32 1.26
N SER A 84 10.15 -22.99 2.41
CA SER A 84 9.62 -22.41 3.65
C SER A 84 10.42 -21.18 4.08
N GLY A 85 11.75 -21.21 3.92
CA GLY A 85 12.61 -20.06 4.19
C GLY A 85 12.27 -18.83 3.32
N VAL A 86 11.97 -19.05 2.04
CA VAL A 86 11.54 -17.99 1.12
C VAL A 86 10.16 -17.46 1.52
N HIS A 87 9.21 -18.34 1.87
CA HIS A 87 7.87 -17.94 2.32
C HIS A 87 7.92 -17.05 3.57
N HIS A 88 8.71 -17.42 4.59
CA HIS A 88 8.85 -16.61 5.80
C HIS A 88 9.56 -15.27 5.55
N PHE A 89 10.58 -15.25 4.69
CA PHE A 89 11.25 -14.03 4.28
C PHE A 89 10.30 -13.07 3.55
N VAL A 90 9.57 -13.56 2.55
CA VAL A 90 8.57 -12.76 1.83
C VAL A 90 7.45 -12.33 2.76
N PHE A 91 7.00 -13.18 3.68
CA PHE A 91 5.98 -12.81 4.66
C PHE A 91 6.42 -11.65 5.56
N ALA A 92 7.66 -11.70 6.09
CA ALA A 92 8.22 -10.62 6.88
C ALA A 92 8.30 -9.31 6.07
N LEU A 93 8.72 -9.37 4.81
CA LEU A 93 8.73 -8.21 3.91
C LEU A 93 7.32 -7.68 3.65
N CYS A 94 6.33 -8.54 3.44
CA CYS A 94 4.92 -8.14 3.27
C CYS A 94 4.39 -7.40 4.50
N VAL A 95 4.74 -7.83 5.72
CA VAL A 95 4.36 -7.13 6.96
C VAL A 95 5.03 -5.75 7.04
N ILE A 96 6.32 -5.66 6.73
CA ILE A 96 7.03 -4.37 6.67
C ILE A 96 6.39 -3.45 5.62
N ASN A 97 6.11 -3.98 4.43
CA ASN A 97 5.47 -3.26 3.34
C ASN A 97 4.10 -2.73 3.75
N PHE A 98 3.32 -3.54 4.46
CA PHE A 98 2.01 -3.18 4.98
C PHE A 98 2.06 -2.02 5.99
N ILE A 99 3.01 -2.05 6.92
CA ILE A 99 3.20 -0.96 7.90
C ILE A 99 3.62 0.34 7.20
N ILE A 100 4.58 0.28 6.28
CA ILE A 100 5.04 1.46 5.53
C ILE A 100 3.91 2.01 4.64
N LYS A 101 3.11 1.13 4.05
CA LYS A 101 1.92 1.49 3.27
C LYS A 101 0.88 2.22 4.11
N LEU A 102 0.61 1.76 5.34
CA LEU A 102 -0.25 2.48 6.27
C LEU A 102 0.29 3.89 6.56
N ALA A 103 1.59 4.00 6.84
CA ALA A 103 2.22 5.31 7.06
C ALA A 103 2.10 6.22 5.83
N ALA A 104 2.31 5.69 4.61
CA ALA A 104 2.18 6.43 3.37
C ALA A 104 0.73 6.91 3.13
N ILE A 105 -0.28 6.10 3.44
CA ILE A 105 -1.69 6.48 3.37
C ILE A 105 -1.99 7.60 4.37
N VAL A 106 -1.52 7.50 5.61
CA VAL A 106 -1.72 8.57 6.60
C VAL A 106 -1.06 9.87 6.15
N LEU A 107 0.19 9.81 5.68
CA LEU A 107 0.91 10.97 5.16
C LEU A 107 0.18 11.61 3.96
N ALA A 108 -0.21 10.81 2.98
CA ALA A 108 -0.97 11.28 1.82
C ALA A 108 -2.31 11.91 2.21
N GLY A 109 -3.01 11.32 3.20
CA GLY A 109 -4.27 11.84 3.72
C GLY A 109 -4.12 13.18 4.45
N LEU A 110 -3.02 13.37 5.20
CA LEU A 110 -2.70 14.63 5.86
C LEU A 110 -2.31 15.71 4.85
N THR A 111 -1.55 15.36 3.81
CA THR A 111 -1.14 16.29 2.74
C THR A 111 -2.32 16.77 1.90
N GLU A 112 -3.28 15.90 1.60
CA GLU A 112 -4.39 16.21 0.67
C GLU A 112 -5.72 16.49 1.39
N LYS A 113 -5.70 16.74 2.71
CA LYS A 113 -6.91 16.90 3.56
C LYS A 113 -7.93 17.90 3.00
N GLU A 114 -7.46 19.01 2.46
CA GLU A 114 -8.33 20.06 1.88
C GLU A 114 -8.95 19.61 0.56
N ASN A 115 -8.16 18.99 -0.33
CA ASN A 115 -8.64 18.41 -1.58
C ASN A 115 -9.68 17.30 -1.37
N PHE A 116 -9.55 16.49 -0.31
CA PHE A 116 -10.54 15.48 0.05
C PHE A 116 -11.88 16.10 0.42
N LYS A 117 -11.87 17.20 1.16
CA LYS A 117 -13.10 17.86 1.61
C LYS A 117 -13.88 18.45 0.43
N GLU A 118 -13.18 18.94 -0.58
CA GLU A 118 -13.78 19.53 -1.78
C GLU A 118 -14.26 18.47 -2.80
N ASN A 119 -13.56 17.34 -2.90
CA ASN A 119 -13.86 16.28 -3.86
C ASN A 119 -14.58 15.07 -3.23
N LEU A 120 -15.12 15.21 -2.02
CA LEU A 120 -15.89 14.16 -1.39
C LEU A 120 -17.13 13.86 -2.27
N PRO A 121 -17.38 12.60 -2.66
CA PRO A 121 -18.56 12.28 -3.45
C PRO A 121 -19.82 12.72 -2.70
N SER A 122 -20.73 13.41 -3.39
CA SER A 122 -22.03 13.87 -2.83
C SER A 122 -22.90 12.74 -2.26
N VAL A 123 -22.57 11.49 -2.58
CA VAL A 123 -23.15 10.27 -2.00
C VAL A 123 -22.78 10.15 -0.51
N PHE A 124 -21.54 10.44 -0.13
CA PHE A 124 -21.11 10.37 1.28
C PHE A 124 -21.61 11.56 2.10
N SER A 125 -21.78 12.74 1.49
CA SER A 125 -22.35 13.91 2.19
C SER A 125 -23.82 13.72 2.56
N ARG A 126 -24.57 12.87 1.84
CA ARG A 126 -25.96 12.47 2.19
C ARG A 126 -26.06 11.40 3.27
N VAL A 127 -25.02 10.59 3.47
CA VAL A 127 -25.02 9.50 4.46
C VAL A 127 -24.54 9.97 5.83
N LEU A 128 -23.77 11.07 5.87
CA LEU A 128 -23.19 11.66 7.09
C LEU A 128 -23.90 12.93 7.59
N GLY A 129 -24.92 13.41 6.87
CA GLY A 129 -25.78 14.53 7.29
C GLY A 129 -27.14 14.03 7.74
#